data_AF-A0A174MGH7-F1
#
_entry.id   AF-A0A174MGH7-F1
#
_cell.length_a   1.000
_cell.length_b   1.000
_cell.length_c   1.000
_cell.angle_alpha   90.00
_cell.angle_beta   90.00
_cell.angle_gamma   90.00
#
_symmetry.space_group_name_H-M   'P 1'
#
loop_
_entity.id
_entity.type
_entity.pdbx_description
1 polymer ?
#
loop_
_entity_poly.entity_id
_entity_poly.type
_entity_poly.pdbx_seq_one_letter_code
_entity_poly.pdbx_strand_id
1 'polypeptide(L)'
;MLIMFGDHYPNVEEAFYEELYGKKIEDLDLEETQLRDQTPYIIWTNYESESVQENMSANYLGAYILEKAGLSMSKYDKFLLQLKKEIPIIGMGAIEDNNGKWFDMNSLPQKYAELINNYKILQYNKIKDRKNICKGIFS
;
A
#
# COMPACT_ATOMS: atom_id res chain seq x y z
N MET A 1 -0.70 18.39 -11.88
CA MET A 1 -0.35 16.97 -11.61
C MET A 1 -1.59 16.15 -11.91
N LEU A 2 -1.45 15.11 -12.73
CA LEU A 2 -2.51 14.15 -13.04
C LEU A 2 -2.15 12.82 -12.37
N ILE A 3 -3.14 12.16 -11.78
CA ILE A 3 -2.98 10.86 -11.14
C ILE A 3 -3.98 9.92 -11.79
N MET A 4 -3.48 8.81 -12.32
CA MET A 4 -4.27 7.72 -12.88
C MET A 4 -3.87 6.44 -12.15
N PHE A 5 -4.82 5.66 -11.66
CA PHE A 5 -4.57 4.39 -10.98
C PHE A 5 -5.72 3.43 -11.25
N GLY A 6 -5.42 2.13 -11.35
CA GLY A 6 -6.45 1.09 -11.34
C GLY A 6 -6.90 0.80 -9.91
N ASP A 7 -8.21 0.66 -9.69
CA ASP A 7 -8.76 0.28 -8.39
C ASP A 7 -8.68 -1.23 -8.15
N HIS A 8 -8.94 -2.04 -9.18
CA HIS A 8 -8.75 -3.50 -9.18
C HIS A 8 -8.72 -4.05 -10.62
N TYR A 9 -8.33 -5.32 -10.79
CA TYR A 9 -8.50 -6.01 -12.06
C TYR A 9 -9.97 -6.25 -12.41
N PRO A 10 -10.32 -6.35 -13.71
CA PRO A 10 -11.66 -6.76 -14.11
C PRO A 10 -11.96 -8.19 -13.62
N ASN A 11 -13.24 -8.45 -13.36
CA ASN A 11 -13.67 -9.80 -12.99
C ASN A 11 -13.66 -10.69 -14.26
N VAL A 12 -12.73 -11.65 -14.31
CA VAL A 12 -12.57 -12.63 -15.38
C VAL A 12 -12.56 -14.03 -14.79
N GLU A 13 -12.74 -15.04 -15.64
CA GLU A 13 -12.86 -16.43 -15.19
C GLU A 13 -11.56 -16.96 -14.57
N GLU A 14 -11.69 -17.86 -13.59
CA GLU A 14 -10.55 -18.52 -12.94
C GLU A 14 -9.64 -19.22 -13.95
N ALA A 15 -10.20 -19.88 -14.95
CA ALA A 15 -9.45 -20.56 -16.00
C ALA A 15 -8.47 -19.64 -16.75
N PHE A 16 -8.82 -18.35 -16.93
CA PHE A 16 -7.92 -17.37 -17.54
C PHE A 16 -6.68 -17.14 -16.67
N TYR A 17 -6.86 -17.01 -15.36
CA TYR A 17 -5.73 -16.86 -14.43
C TYR A 17 -4.90 -18.14 -14.34
N GLU A 18 -5.54 -19.31 -14.30
CA GLU A 18 -4.80 -20.57 -14.27
C GLU A 18 -3.95 -20.78 -15.54
N GLU A 19 -4.47 -20.38 -16.71
CA GLU A 19 -3.71 -20.36 -17.95
C GLU A 19 -2.55 -19.35 -17.90
N LEU A 20 -2.78 -18.15 -17.35
CA LEU A 20 -1.76 -17.11 -17.18
C LEU A 20 -0.60 -17.55 -16.26
N TYR A 21 -0.92 -18.20 -15.13
CA TYR A 21 0.07 -18.65 -14.14
C TYR A 21 0.62 -20.05 -14.43
N GLY A 22 -0.01 -20.81 -15.33
CA GLY A 22 0.37 -22.19 -15.66
C GLY A 22 0.11 -23.19 -14.53
N LYS A 23 -0.70 -22.83 -13.53
CA LYS A 23 -1.08 -23.66 -12.39
C LYS A 23 -2.41 -23.19 -11.81
N LYS A 24 -3.00 -24.01 -10.95
CA LYS A 24 -4.26 -23.67 -10.30
C LYS A 24 -4.10 -22.48 -9.37
N ILE A 25 -5.17 -21.71 -9.19
CA ILE A 25 -5.18 -20.55 -8.27
C ILE A 25 -4.87 -21.00 -6.83
N GLU A 26 -5.35 -22.18 -6.42
CA GLU A 26 -5.09 -22.76 -5.09
C GLU A 26 -3.61 -23.11 -4.84
N ASP A 27 -2.82 -23.25 -5.91
CA ASP A 27 -1.39 -23.61 -5.87
C ASP A 27 -0.47 -22.38 -6.04
N LEU A 28 -1.04 -21.17 -6.09
CA LEU A 28 -0.26 -19.93 -6.08
C LEU A 28 0.44 -19.78 -4.73
N ASP A 29 1.69 -19.34 -4.79
CA ASP A 29 2.40 -18.92 -3.59
C ASP A 29 1.93 -17.54 -3.12
N LEU A 30 2.53 -17.09 -2.01
CA LEU A 30 2.17 -15.82 -1.39
C LEU A 30 2.38 -14.64 -2.35
N GLU A 31 3.51 -14.61 -3.05
CA GLU A 31 3.87 -13.50 -3.95
C GLU A 31 2.94 -13.46 -5.16
N GLU A 32 2.72 -14.61 -5.81
CA GLU A 32 1.80 -14.72 -6.95
C GLU A 32 0.36 -14.35 -6.55
N THR A 33 -0.07 -14.74 -5.35
CA THR A 33 -1.38 -14.34 -4.82
C THR A 33 -1.48 -12.82 -4.71
N GLN A 34 -0.44 -12.14 -4.24
CA GLN A 34 -0.43 -10.67 -4.10
C GLN A 34 -0.32 -9.95 -5.45
N LEU A 35 0.37 -10.53 -6.45
CA LEU A 35 0.43 -9.97 -7.81
C LEU A 35 -0.95 -9.87 -8.48
N ARG A 36 -1.91 -10.69 -8.06
CA ARG A 36 -3.31 -10.60 -8.53
C ARG A 36 -4.03 -9.33 -8.05
N ASP A 37 -3.53 -8.65 -7.02
CA ASP A 37 -4.09 -7.39 -6.52
C ASP A 37 -3.32 -6.17 -7.03
N GLN A 38 -2.29 -6.35 -7.86
CA GLN A 38 -1.46 -5.27 -8.37
C GLN A 38 -2.12 -4.57 -9.56
N THR A 39 -2.23 -3.24 -9.52
CA THR A 39 -2.70 -2.42 -10.63
C THR A 39 -1.67 -1.34 -11.01
N PRO A 40 -1.66 -0.87 -12.26
CA PRO A 40 -0.77 0.22 -12.65
C PRO A 40 -1.25 1.56 -12.09
N TYR A 41 -0.32 2.47 -11.85
CA TYR A 41 -0.59 3.88 -11.60
C TYR A 41 0.44 4.77 -12.30
N ILE A 42 0.05 6.01 -12.57
CA ILE A 42 0.89 7.05 -13.16
C ILE A 42 0.62 8.36 -12.42
N ILE A 43 1.69 8.99 -11.94
CA ILE A 43 1.68 10.38 -11.47
C ILE A 43 2.44 11.21 -12.50
N TRP A 44 1.73 12.10 -13.18
CA TRP A 44 2.28 12.88 -14.29
C TRP A 44 2.25 14.39 -13.97
N THR A 45 3.32 15.09 -14.34
CA THR A 45 3.45 16.54 -14.23
C THR A 45 3.72 17.15 -15.61
N ASN A 46 3.23 18.37 -15.84
CA ASN A 46 3.52 19.16 -17.03
C ASN A 46 4.80 20.03 -16.89
N TYR A 47 5.55 19.81 -15.81
CA TYR A 47 6.84 20.40 -15.51
C TYR A 47 7.83 19.26 -15.19
N GLU A 48 9.13 19.56 -15.25
CA GLU A 48 10.18 18.58 -14.97
C GLU A 48 10.08 18.04 -13.54
N SER A 49 10.04 16.72 -13.42
CA SER A 49 10.01 16.01 -12.15
C SER A 49 10.83 14.73 -12.26
N GLU A 50 11.33 14.26 -11.12
CA GLU A 50 12.01 12.98 -11.06
C GLU A 50 11.04 11.84 -11.40
N SER A 51 11.38 11.05 -12.42
CA SER A 51 10.65 9.83 -12.76
C SER A 51 11.19 8.68 -11.93
N VAL A 52 10.33 8.08 -11.12
CA VAL A 52 10.67 6.93 -10.27
C VAL A 52 9.71 5.79 -10.59
N GLN A 53 10.25 4.59 -10.74
CA GLN A 53 9.47 3.36 -10.82
C GLN A 53 9.51 2.70 -9.45
N GLU A 54 8.36 2.67 -8.77
CA GLU A 54 8.24 1.99 -7.49
C GLU A 54 6.83 1.42 -7.29
N ASN A 55 6.75 0.30 -6.56
CA ASN A 55 5.48 -0.25 -6.11
C ASN A 55 5.14 0.32 -4.73
N MET A 56 3.87 0.62 -4.50
CA MET A 56 3.36 0.99 -3.19
C MET A 56 1.92 0.53 -3.04
N SER A 57 1.49 0.22 -1.82
CA SER A 57 0.07 -0.02 -1.58
C SER A 57 -0.73 1.29 -1.56
N ALA A 58 -2.00 1.21 -1.94
CA ALA A 58 -2.90 2.37 -2.08
C ALA A 58 -3.03 3.23 -0.80
N ASN A 59 -2.78 2.65 0.38
CA ASN A 59 -2.79 3.40 1.64
C ASN A 59 -1.71 4.49 1.75
N TYR A 60 -0.66 4.43 0.92
CA TYR A 60 0.38 5.47 0.89
C TYR A 60 0.11 6.54 -0.17
N LEU A 61 -0.70 6.23 -1.19
CA LEU A 61 -0.85 7.05 -2.41
C LEU A 61 -1.22 8.50 -2.10
N GLY A 62 -2.16 8.74 -1.19
CA GLY A 62 -2.57 10.08 -0.80
C GLY A 62 -1.44 10.91 -0.19
N ALA A 63 -0.72 10.35 0.79
CA ALA A 63 0.42 11.02 1.41
C ALA A 63 1.57 11.24 0.42
N TYR A 64 1.79 10.28 -0.47
CA TYR A 64 2.82 10.35 -1.51
C TYR A 64 2.53 11.47 -2.52
N ILE A 65 1.28 11.62 -2.95
CA ILE A 65 0.86 12.74 -3.82
C ILE A 65 1.09 14.08 -3.13
N LEU A 66 0.75 14.22 -1.85
CA LEU A 66 0.99 15.46 -1.09
C LEU A 66 2.49 15.81 -1.05
N GLU A 67 3.35 14.83 -0.80
CA GLU A 67 4.80 15.01 -0.81
C GLU A 67 5.31 15.45 -2.19
N LYS A 68 4.93 14.72 -3.26
CA LYS A 68 5.36 15.05 -4.63
C LYS A 68 4.81 16.39 -5.12
N ALA A 69 3.64 16.81 -4.67
CA ALA A 69 3.05 18.10 -5.01
C ALA A 69 3.59 19.27 -4.16
N GLY A 70 4.45 19.01 -3.17
CA GLY A 70 4.95 20.04 -2.25
C GLY A 70 3.88 20.64 -1.34
N LEU A 71 2.82 19.88 -1.06
CA LEU A 71 1.69 20.33 -0.25
C LEU A 71 1.93 20.05 1.25
N SER A 72 1.18 20.76 2.10
CA SER A 72 1.23 20.53 3.54
C SER A 72 0.79 19.10 3.88
N MET A 73 1.57 18.44 4.73
CA MET A 73 1.31 17.09 5.22
C MET A 73 1.02 17.12 6.72
N SER A 74 0.00 16.37 7.15
CA SER A 74 -0.26 16.11 8.56
C SER A 74 0.83 15.21 9.16
N LYS A 75 0.82 15.03 10.49
CA LYS A 75 1.72 14.06 11.14
C LYS A 75 1.41 12.63 10.69
N TYR A 76 0.14 12.33 10.42
CA TYR A 76 -0.29 11.03 9.90
C TYR A 76 0.26 10.76 8.49
N ASP A 77 0.24 11.75 7.60
CA ASP A 77 0.77 11.57 6.24
C ASP A 77 2.29 11.31 6.28
N LYS A 78 3.01 12.05 7.13
CA LYS A 78 4.45 11.80 7.36
C LYS A 78 4.72 10.42 7.97
N PHE A 79 3.87 9.98 8.90
CA PHE A 79 3.94 8.62 9.45
C PHE A 79 3.74 7.56 8.36
N LEU A 80 2.76 7.75 7.46
CA LEU A 80 2.53 6.82 6.34
C LEU A 80 3.77 6.71 5.43
N LEU A 81 4.40 7.83 5.10
CA LEU A 81 5.61 7.83 4.26
C LEU A 81 6.83 7.25 4.98
N GLN A 82 6.92 7.39 6.30
CA GLN A 82 7.94 6.69 7.10
C GLN A 82 7.70 5.18 7.12
N LEU A 83 6.44 4.76 7.31
CA LEU A 83 6.07 3.34 7.28
C LEU A 83 6.36 2.71 5.91
N LYS A 84 6.04 3.41 4.81
CA LYS A 84 6.33 2.97 3.44
C LYS A 84 7.80 2.63 3.21
N LYS A 85 8.73 3.31 3.88
CA LYS A 85 10.18 3.03 3.75
C LYS A 85 10.59 1.68 4.33
N GLU A 86 9.81 1.13 5.26
CA GLU A 86 10.05 -0.17 5.88
C GLU A 86 9.15 -1.25 5.25
N ILE A 87 7.90 -0.90 4.96
CA ILE A 87 6.85 -1.77 4.44
C ILE A 87 6.18 -1.05 3.25
N PRO A 88 6.76 -1.11 2.03
CA PRO A 88 6.19 -0.45 0.87
C PRO A 88 4.82 -1.00 0.46
N ILE A 89 4.58 -2.29 0.67
CA ILE A 89 3.31 -2.95 0.33
C ILE A 89 2.64 -3.51 1.58
N ILE A 90 1.41 -3.06 1.83
CA ILE A 90 0.47 -3.73 2.73
C ILE A 90 -0.67 -4.26 1.85
N GLY A 91 -0.63 -5.54 1.55
CA GLY A 91 -1.62 -6.21 0.71
C GLY A 91 -2.67 -6.97 1.53
N MET A 92 -3.49 -7.76 0.85
CA MET A 92 -4.51 -8.57 1.52
C MET A 92 -3.85 -9.78 2.20
N GLY A 93 -3.75 -9.73 3.52
CA GLY A 93 -3.19 -10.84 4.31
C GLY A 93 -1.67 -10.96 4.28
N ALA A 94 -0.95 -10.03 3.63
CA ALA A 94 0.51 -10.05 3.55
C ALA A 94 1.12 -8.65 3.56
N ILE A 95 2.43 -8.59 3.77
CA ILE A 95 3.25 -7.41 3.53
C ILE A 95 4.47 -7.76 2.68
N GLU A 96 4.97 -6.79 1.91
CA GLU A 96 6.29 -6.81 1.31
C GLU A 96 7.17 -5.78 2.03
N ASP A 97 8.35 -6.18 2.47
CA ASP A 97 9.31 -5.25 3.07
C ASP A 97 10.16 -4.51 2.04
N ASN A 98 10.98 -3.57 2.51
CA ASN A 98 11.85 -2.76 1.65
C ASN A 98 13.00 -3.53 0.96
N ASN A 99 13.18 -4.82 1.22
CA ASN A 99 14.10 -5.70 0.52
C ASN A 99 13.39 -6.59 -0.50
N GLY A 100 12.09 -6.39 -0.71
CA GLY A 100 11.26 -7.20 -1.61
C GLY A 100 10.85 -8.54 -1.03
N LYS A 101 10.93 -8.72 0.30
CA LYS A 101 10.58 -9.98 0.95
C LYS A 101 9.12 -9.98 1.42
N TRP A 102 8.39 -11.01 1.03
CA TRP A 102 7.01 -11.24 1.44
C TRP A 102 6.91 -11.93 2.80
N PHE A 103 5.94 -11.49 3.61
CA PHE A 103 5.58 -12.08 4.89
C PHE A 103 4.06 -12.19 5.02
N ASP A 104 3.59 -13.34 5.51
CA ASP A 104 2.20 -13.54 5.90
C ASP A 104 1.85 -12.66 7.13
N MET A 105 0.70 -12.00 7.10
CA MET A 105 0.24 -11.07 8.15
C MET A 105 0.09 -11.75 9.52
N ASN A 106 -0.16 -13.06 9.56
CA ASN A 106 -0.28 -13.84 10.79
C ASN A 106 1.08 -14.33 11.31
N SER A 107 2.14 -14.21 10.52
CA SER A 107 3.49 -14.72 10.83
C SER A 107 4.57 -13.64 10.68
N LEU A 108 4.23 -12.40 11.05
CA LEU A 108 5.15 -11.27 10.92
C LEU A 108 6.31 -11.33 11.94
N PRO A 109 7.55 -11.03 11.51
CA PRO A 109 8.62 -10.65 12.43
C PRO A 109 8.18 -9.52 13.38
N GLN A 110 8.68 -9.53 14.62
CA GLN A 110 8.29 -8.58 15.66
C GLN A 110 8.35 -7.11 15.20
N LYS A 111 9.43 -6.73 14.51
CA LYS A 111 9.60 -5.39 13.93
C LYS A 111 8.40 -4.96 13.08
N TYR A 112 7.96 -5.82 12.15
CA TYR A 112 6.86 -5.51 11.25
C TYR A 112 5.50 -5.59 11.95
N ALA A 113 5.34 -6.52 12.90
CA ALA A 113 4.13 -6.61 13.72
C ALA A 113 3.90 -5.31 14.52
N GLU A 114 4.94 -4.74 15.12
CA GLU A 114 4.86 -3.46 15.85
C GLU A 114 4.50 -2.29 14.94
N LEU A 115 5.12 -2.19 13.76
CA LEU A 115 4.82 -1.15 12.77
C LEU A 115 3.37 -1.23 12.27
N ILE A 116 2.90 -2.44 11.93
CA ILE A 116 1.52 -2.67 11.51
C ILE A 116 0.54 -2.39 12.64
N ASN A 117 0.87 -2.72 13.89
CA ASN A 117 0.03 -2.41 15.03
C ASN A 117 -0.11 -0.89 15.25
N ASN A 118 1.00 -0.15 15.19
CA ASN A 118 0.98 1.31 15.28
C ASN A 118 0.10 1.92 14.18
N TYR A 119 0.22 1.41 12.95
CA TYR A 119 -0.64 1.82 11.85
C TYR A 119 -2.13 1.54 12.11
N LYS A 120 -2.48 0.34 12.59
CA LYS A 120 -3.85 -0.04 12.95
C LYS A 120 -4.44 0.87 14.03
N ILE A 121 -3.65 1.22 15.06
CA ILE A 121 -4.07 2.15 16.12
C ILE A 121 -4.43 3.52 15.53
N LEU A 122 -3.58 4.06 14.66
CA LEU A 122 -3.81 5.36 14.04
C LEU A 122 -5.01 5.34 13.08
N GLN A 123 -5.17 4.29 12.28
CA GLN A 123 -6.36 4.11 11.43
C GLN A 123 -7.64 4.06 12.28
N TYR A 124 -7.63 3.29 13.37
CA TYR A 124 -8.77 3.18 14.27
C TYR A 124 -9.11 4.53 14.90
N ASN A 125 -8.11 5.27 15.39
CA ASN A 125 -8.32 6.60 15.96
C ASN A 125 -8.87 7.60 14.94
N LYS A 126 -8.41 7.53 13.68
CA LYS A 126 -8.88 8.40 12.59
C LYS A 126 -10.32 8.10 12.16
N ILE A 127 -10.69 6.83 12.04
CA ILE A 127 -11.92 6.40 11.35
C ILE A 127 -13.04 6.01 12.32
N LYS A 128 -12.70 5.40 13.46
CA LYS A 128 -13.67 4.74 14.34
C LYS A 128 -13.81 5.41 15.70
N ASP A 129 -12.71 5.84 16.33
CA ASP A 129 -12.77 6.44 17.68
C ASP A 129 -13.28 7.88 17.66
N ARG A 130 -14.59 8.07 17.52
CA ARG A 130 -15.22 9.39 17.46
C ARG A 130 -15.04 10.25 18.72
N LYS A 131 -14.67 9.65 19.86
CA LYS A 131 -14.58 10.33 21.15
C LYS A 131 -13.16 10.84 21.44
N ASN A 132 -12.15 10.04 21.10
CA ASN A 132 -10.76 10.37 21.42
C ASN A 132 -9.90 10.65 20.19
N ILE A 133 -10.49 11.14 19.09
CA ILE A 133 -9.74 11.52 17.88
C ILE A 133 -8.64 12.52 18.25
N CYS A 134 -7.38 12.14 18.03
CA CYS A 134 -6.24 13.01 18.20
C CYS A 134 -6.10 13.94 16.99
N LYS A 135 -6.97 14.96 16.89
CA LYS A 135 -7.06 15.85 15.70
C LYS A 135 -5.71 16.40 15.24
N GLY A 136 -4.83 16.81 16.16
CA GLY A 136 -3.51 17.35 15.84
C GLY A 136 -2.52 16.37 15.20
N ILE A 137 -2.90 15.09 15.05
CA ILE A 137 -2.15 14.10 14.25
C ILE A 137 -2.63 14.12 12.79
N PHE A 138 -3.91 14.41 12.55
CA PHE A 138 -4.57 14.30 11.24
C PHE A 138 -4.80 15.64 10.53
N SER A 139 -4.65 16.77 11.23
CA SER A 139 -4.76 18.13 10.71
C SER A 139 -3.41 18.74 10.35
#